data_AF-A0A919P0J9-F1
#
_entry.id   AF-A0A919P0J9-F1
#
_cell.length_a   1.000
_cell.length_b   1.000
_cell.length_c   1.000
_cell.angle_alpha   90.00
_cell.angle_beta   90.00
_cell.angle_gamma   90.00
#
_symmetry.space_group_name_H-M   'P 1'
#
loop_
_entity.id
_entity.type
_entity.pdbx_description
1 polymer ?
#
loop_
_entity_poly.entity_id
_entity_poly.type
_entity_poly.pdbx_seq_one_letter_code
_entity_poly.pdbx_strand_id
1 'polypeptide(L)' 'MGERSIITTDGRRTDTRDHIRAAAMEVFSERGWAGATLREIADRLGITRS' A
#
# COMPACT_ATOMS: atom_id res chain seq x y z
N MET A 1 -31.63 -12.06 14.99
CA MET A 1 -30.59 -12.73 14.18
C MET A 1 -30.05 -11.67 13.22
N GLY A 2 -28.81 -11.24 13.39
CA GLY A 2 -28.27 -10.09 12.67
C GLY A 2 -26.76 -10.03 12.88
N GLU A 3 -26.04 -10.83 12.12
CA GLU A 3 -24.59 -10.78 12.01
C GLU A 3 -24.18 -9.53 11.22
N ARG A 4 -24.08 -8.39 11.92
CA ARG A 4 -23.50 -7.19 11.32
C ARG A 4 -21.99 -7.43 11.22
N SER A 5 -21.58 -7.74 9.99
CA SER A 5 -20.20 -7.92 9.54
C SER A 5 -19.25 -6.91 10.19
N ILE A 6 -18.43 -7.42 11.11
CA ILE A 6 -17.29 -6.73 11.71
C ILE A 6 -16.06 -6.80 10.80
N ILE A 7 -16.23 -6.87 9.47
CA ILE A 7 -15.17 -6.47 8.52
C ILE A 7 -15.06 -4.95 8.64
N THR A 8 -14.54 -4.56 9.80
CA THR A 8 -14.47 -3.25 10.39
C THR A 8 -13.43 -2.50 9.58
N THR A 9 -13.63 -1.21 9.36
CA THR A 9 -12.72 -0.25 8.72
C THR A 9 -11.21 -0.50 8.93
N ASP A 10 -10.83 -1.12 10.04
CA ASP A 10 -9.49 -1.64 10.37
C ASP A 10 -8.92 -2.62 9.32
N GLY A 11 -9.66 -3.65 8.91
CA GLY A 11 -9.17 -4.65 7.95
C GLY A 11 -8.79 -4.03 6.60
N ARG A 12 -9.64 -3.14 6.07
CA ARG A 12 -9.35 -2.41 4.82
C ARG A 12 -8.10 -1.51 4.92
N ARG A 13 -7.85 -0.92 6.10
CA ARG A 13 -6.65 -0.10 6.34
C ARG A 13 -5.41 -0.97 6.43
N THR A 14 -5.51 -2.16 7.02
CA THR A 14 -4.42 -3.14 7.08
C THR A 14 -4.05 -3.61 5.67
N ASP A 15 -5.03 -3.98 4.83
CA ASP A 15 -4.82 -4.30 3.41
C ASP A 15 -4.10 -3.18 2.66
N THR A 16 -4.55 -1.94 2.85
CA THR A 16 -3.93 -0.77 2.19
C THR A 16 -2.48 -0.59 2.64
N ARG A 17 -2.20 -0.79 3.93
CA ARG A 17 -0.85 -0.61 4.50
C ARG A 17 0.10 -1.72 4.07
N ASP A 18 -0.40 -2.95 3.95
CA ASP A 18 0.37 -4.09 3.46
C ASP A 18 0.71 -3.92 1.98
N HIS A 19 -0.24 -3.45 1.17
CA HIS A 19 0.03 -3.10 -0.23
C HIS A 19 1.10 -2.02 -0.36
N ILE A 20 1.05 -0.96 0.45
CA ILE A 20 2.08 0.09 0.47
C ILE A 20 3.45 -0.49 0.81
N ARG A 21 3.52 -1.38 1.81
CA ARG A 21 4.77 -2.01 2.23
C ARG A 21 5.34 -2.91 1.14
N ALA A 22 4.52 -3.71 0.49
CA ALA A 22 4.92 -4.57 -0.62
C ALA A 22 5.51 -3.74 -1.78
N ALA A 23 4.79 -2.71 -2.23
CA ALA A 23 5.25 -1.82 -3.30
C ALA A 23 6.57 -1.12 -2.93
N ALA A 24 6.71 -0.65 -1.69
CA ALA A 24 7.95 -0.05 -1.22
C ALA A 24 9.13 -1.03 -1.26
N MET A 25 8.94 -2.28 -0.79
CA MET A 25 10.00 -3.29 -0.82
C MET A 25 10.46 -3.62 -2.24
N GLU A 26 9.54 -3.67 -3.21
CA GLU A 26 9.89 -3.87 -4.62
C GLU A 26 10.73 -2.72 -5.16
N VAL A 27 10.29 -1.48 -4.96
CA VAL A 27 11.03 -0.29 -5.45
C VAL A 27 12.42 -0.20 -4.82
N PHE A 28 12.53 -0.46 -3.51
CA PHE A 28 13.83 -0.46 -2.83
C PHE A 28 14.74 -1.58 -3.32
N SER A 29 14.19 -2.76 -3.64
CA SER A 29 14.97 -3.89 -4.15
C SER A 29 15.47 -3.63 -5.57
N GLU A 30 14.68 -2.95 -6.41
CA GLU A 30 15.02 -2.65 -7.80
C GLU A 30 16.02 -1.48 -7.93
N ARG A 31 15.88 -0.42 -7.11
CA ARG A 31 16.65 0.83 -7.28
C ARG A 31 17.66 1.12 -6.17
N GLY A 32 17.66 0.31 -5.11
CA GLY A 32 18.39 0.63 -3.89
C GLY A 32 17.82 1.85 -3.16
N TRP A 33 18.40 2.16 -2.00
CA TRP A 33 17.84 3.15 -1.08
C TRP A 33 17.87 4.59 -1.63
N ALA A 34 18.90 4.95 -2.40
CA ALA A 34 19.06 6.30 -2.94
C ALA A 34 18.22 6.55 -4.21
N GLY A 35 17.90 5.51 -4.98
CA GLY A 35 17.16 5.61 -6.23
C GLY A 35 15.65 5.46 -6.07
N ALA A 36 15.18 5.02 -4.90
CA ALA A 36 13.77 4.82 -4.62
C ALA A 36 13.09 6.12 -4.15
N THR A 37 11.97 6.47 -4.79
CA THR A 37 11.20 7.66 -4.43
C THR A 37 9.74 7.33 -4.07
N LEU A 38 9.12 8.19 -3.26
CA LEU A 38 7.69 8.08 -2.93
C LEU A 38 6.79 8.17 -4.17
N ARG A 39 7.21 8.91 -5.21
CA ARG A 39 6.50 9.01 -6.49
C ARG A 39 6.39 7.63 -7.12
N GLU A 40 7.48 6.90 -7.20
CA GLU A 40 7.51 5.58 -7.86
C GLU A 40 6.72 4.54 -7.08
N ILE A 41 6.73 4.60 -5.75
CA ILE A 41 5.88 3.75 -4.90
C ILE A 41 4.40 4.05 -5.17
N ALA A 42 4.02 5.34 -5.26
CA ALA A 42 2.64 5.75 -5.57
C ALA A 42 2.21 5.35 -6.99
N ASP A 43 3.09 5.52 -7.97
CA ASP A 43 2.86 5.13 -9.36
C ASP A 43 2.63 3.61 -9.46
N ARG A 44 3.39 2.81 -8.72
CA ARG A 44 3.25 1.34 -8.69
C ARG A 44 1.97 0.88 -8.01
N LEU A 45 1.49 1.63 -7.02
CA LEU A 45 0.19 1.39 -6.41
C LEU A 45 -0.99 1.87 -7.26
N GLY A 46 -0.73 2.55 -8.39
CA GLY A 46 -1.78 3.16 -9.22
C GLY A 46 -2.52 4.30 -8.52
N ILE A 47 -1.92 4.86 -7.45
CA ILE A 47 -2.52 5.95 -6.68
C ILE A 47 -2.01 7.25 -7.29
N THR A 48 -2.70 7.75 -8.31
CA THR A 48 -2.47 9.11 -8.79
C THR A 48 -2.95 10.09 -7.72
N ARG A 49 -2.10 11.07 -7.40
CA ARG A 49 -2.45 12.15 -6.48
C ARG A 49 -3.58 12.96 -7.13
N SER A 50 -4.82 12.77 -6.68
CA SER A 50 -5.99 13.60 -7.02
C SER A 50 -6.04 14.85 -6.15
#